data_AF-A0A0A9XEA3-F1
#
_entry.id   AF-A0A0A9XEA3-F1
#
_cell.length_a   1.000
_cell.length_b   1.000
_cell.length_c   1.000
_cell.angle_alpha   90.00
_cell.angle_beta   90.00
_cell.angle_gamma   90.00
#
_symmetry.space_group_name_H-M   'P 1'
#
loop_
_entity.id
_entity.type
_entity.pdbx_description
1 polymer ?
#
loop_
_entity_poly.entity_id
_entity_poly.type
_entity_poly.pdbx_seq_one_letter_code
_entity_poly.pdbx_strand_id
1 'polypeptide(L)'
;MCVRAVKRKKKIIPKMSLAVHCACGLIIRFALIVYGVTQDEISEVQYTDVDYKVFTDAARHVLAGESPYDRHTYRYSPIVAYMMIPNILVHPAFGKVLFSLSDVLVTVLIHWILKIEGFSNKAAVKYSLFWLYNPLSVVITTRGNADSLASVLVMLTLYFMEKRNYWLTGLLQGVSIHFRLYPVIFSLPLYVAIDSSFKKKIFKLFVPNKNRFILVLSCCCSLFGLTGVFYWLYGYDFLHESLLFHLKERTFVIIIPCTSTCNISLTKHRTPMKSSTSCSWWFLKLPSCSSSRSSTVPRSTSISACFVWRSSSSCSTPYLRASTSSGTYL
;
A
#
# COMPACT_ATOMS: atom_id res chain seq x y z
N MET A 1 34.99 -9.80 -55.06
CA MET A 1 33.67 -10.11 -54.45
C MET A 1 33.15 -8.88 -53.72
N CYS A 2 32.08 -8.26 -54.21
CA CYS A 2 31.47 -7.08 -53.59
C CYS A 2 30.30 -7.54 -52.70
N VAL A 3 30.46 -7.48 -51.37
CA VAL A 3 29.39 -7.83 -50.43
C VAL A 3 28.43 -6.65 -50.32
N ARG A 4 27.24 -6.79 -50.92
CA ARG A 4 26.15 -5.81 -50.79
C ARG A 4 25.69 -5.75 -49.33
N ALA A 5 25.86 -4.60 -48.70
CA ALA A 5 25.32 -4.31 -47.38
C ALA A 5 23.78 -4.36 -47.41
N VAL A 6 23.20 -5.34 -46.71
CA VAL A 6 21.75 -5.45 -46.51
C VAL A 6 21.31 -4.33 -45.56
N LYS A 7 20.71 -3.27 -46.10
CA LYS A 7 20.06 -2.22 -45.30
C LYS A 7 18.88 -2.83 -44.55
N ARG A 8 19.05 -3.11 -43.25
CA ARG A 8 17.94 -3.43 -42.34
C ARG A 8 16.94 -2.26 -42.35
N LYS A 9 15.80 -2.45 -43.00
CA LYS A 9 14.64 -1.55 -42.84
C LYS A 9 14.25 -1.59 -41.36
N LYS A 10 14.57 -0.53 -40.61
CA LYS A 10 14.02 -0.32 -39.26
C LYS A 10 12.50 -0.28 -39.44
N LYS A 11 11.81 -1.32 -38.99
CA LYS A 11 10.35 -1.36 -38.92
C LYS A 11 9.95 -0.15 -38.06
N ILE A 12 9.39 0.88 -38.70
CA ILE A 12 8.89 2.06 -38.00
C ILE A 12 7.61 1.59 -37.31
N ILE A 13 7.75 1.12 -36.07
CA ILE A 13 6.59 0.83 -35.23
C ILE A 13 5.87 2.17 -35.04
N PRO A 14 4.59 2.29 -35.45
CA PRO A 14 3.85 3.52 -35.25
C PRO A 14 3.86 3.85 -33.76
N LYS A 15 4.34 5.04 -33.40
CA LYS A 15 4.35 5.49 -32.01
C LYS A 15 2.90 5.74 -31.59
N MET A 16 2.36 4.82 -30.82
CA MET A 16 1.04 4.97 -30.22
C MET A 16 1.07 6.11 -29.19
N SER A 17 0.00 6.90 -29.15
CA SER A 17 -0.18 7.93 -28.12
C SER A 17 -0.36 7.28 -26.75
N LEU A 18 0.02 7.98 -25.68
CA LEU A 18 -0.18 7.54 -24.29
C LEU A 18 -1.65 7.17 -24.02
N ALA A 19 -2.59 7.92 -24.60
CA ALA A 19 -4.03 7.66 -24.46
C ALA A 19 -4.42 6.26 -24.97
N VAL A 20 -3.82 5.80 -26.08
CA VAL A 20 -4.09 4.48 -26.63
C VAL A 20 -3.52 3.40 -25.71
N HIS A 21 -2.33 3.62 -25.14
CA HIS A 21 -1.78 2.72 -24.13
C HIS A 21 -2.67 2.64 -22.89
N CYS A 22 -3.16 3.78 -22.38
CA CYS A 22 -4.12 3.82 -21.26
C CYS A 22 -5.40 3.02 -21.59
N ALA A 23 -5.96 3.18 -22.78
CA ALA A 23 -7.11 2.40 -23.22
C ALA A 23 -6.80 0.89 -23.27
N CYS A 24 -5.65 0.48 -23.83
CA CYS A 24 -5.22 -0.92 -23.82
C CYS A 24 -5.01 -1.44 -22.40
N GLY A 25 -4.41 -0.64 -21.50
CA GLY A 25 -4.20 -0.98 -20.10
C GLY A 25 -5.51 -1.16 -19.33
N LEU A 26 -6.53 -0.35 -19.64
CA LEU A 26 -7.89 -0.52 -19.12
C LEU A 26 -8.52 -1.80 -19.66
N ILE A 27 -8.45 -2.07 -20.96
CA ILE A 27 -9.01 -3.29 -21.56
C ILE A 27 -8.42 -4.55 -20.90
N ILE A 28 -7.11 -4.58 -20.66
CA ILE A 28 -6.45 -5.69 -19.96
C ILE A 28 -7.02 -5.84 -18.53
N ARG A 29 -7.17 -4.74 -17.79
CA ARG A 29 -7.74 -4.77 -16.43
C ARG A 29 -9.19 -5.24 -16.45
N PHE A 30 -10.02 -4.77 -17.38
CA PHE A 30 -11.40 -5.22 -17.55
C PHE A 30 -11.47 -6.72 -17.88
N ALA A 31 -10.64 -7.21 -18.80
CA ALA A 31 -10.57 -8.63 -19.10
C ALA A 31 -10.20 -9.46 -17.87
N LEU A 32 -9.25 -8.99 -17.05
CA LEU A 32 -8.87 -9.63 -15.79
C LEU A 32 -9.95 -9.55 -14.71
N ILE A 33 -10.75 -8.49 -14.66
CA ILE A 33 -11.90 -8.38 -13.76
C ILE A 33 -12.96 -9.43 -14.14
N VAL A 34 -13.28 -9.55 -15.42
CA VAL A 34 -14.23 -10.56 -15.92
C VAL A 34 -13.71 -11.97 -15.61
N TYR A 35 -12.44 -12.23 -15.95
CA TYR A 35 -11.78 -13.49 -15.58
C TYR A 35 -11.84 -13.75 -14.07
N GLY A 36 -11.60 -12.74 -13.25
CA GLY A 36 -11.63 -12.86 -11.80
C GLY A 36 -13.02 -13.23 -11.27
N VAL A 37 -14.09 -12.68 -11.85
CA VAL A 37 -15.47 -13.07 -11.50
C VAL A 37 -15.73 -14.53 -11.86
N THR A 38 -15.36 -14.95 -13.08
CA THR A 38 -15.52 -16.34 -13.51
C THR A 38 -14.68 -17.31 -12.67
N GLN A 39 -13.45 -16.92 -12.29
CA GLN A 39 -12.60 -17.73 -11.42
C GLN A 39 -13.22 -17.88 -10.03
N ASP A 40 -13.78 -16.81 -9.46
CA ASP A 40 -14.39 -16.85 -8.12
C ASP A 40 -15.63 -17.76 -8.05
N GLU A 41 -16.29 -18.02 -9.18
CA GLU A 41 -17.43 -18.93 -9.28
C GLU A 41 -17.02 -20.40 -9.45
N ILE A 42 -15.90 -20.66 -10.14
CA ILE A 42 -15.47 -22.01 -10.52
C ILE A 42 -14.44 -22.60 -9.54
N SER A 43 -13.52 -21.77 -9.04
CA SER A 43 -12.35 -22.20 -8.27
C SER A 43 -12.58 -22.02 -6.77
N GLU A 44 -12.11 -22.98 -5.97
CA GLU A 44 -12.06 -22.86 -4.51
C GLU A 44 -11.16 -21.68 -4.08
N VAL A 45 -10.06 -21.45 -4.82
CA VAL A 45 -9.16 -20.32 -4.57
C VAL A 45 -9.71 -19.06 -5.23
N GLN A 46 -10.11 -18.11 -4.39
CA GLN A 46 -10.67 -16.84 -4.80
C GLN A 46 -9.60 -15.91 -5.41
N TYR A 47 -9.93 -15.35 -6.56
CA TYR A 47 -9.21 -14.25 -7.18
C TYR A 47 -9.48 -12.95 -6.43
N THR A 48 -10.72 -12.64 -6.07
CA THR A 48 -11.06 -11.40 -5.35
C THR A 48 -10.37 -11.33 -3.99
N ASP A 49 -9.85 -10.16 -3.66
CA ASP A 49 -9.24 -9.91 -2.36
C ASP A 49 -10.30 -9.91 -1.24
N VAL A 50 -9.92 -10.38 -0.06
CA VAL A 50 -10.81 -10.41 1.12
C VAL A 50 -11.24 -8.99 1.49
N ASP A 51 -10.31 -8.03 1.36
CA ASP A 51 -10.57 -6.61 1.61
C ASP A 51 -11.72 -6.05 0.76
N TYR A 52 -11.85 -6.50 -0.50
CA TYR A 52 -12.93 -6.05 -1.38
C TYR A 52 -14.32 -6.40 -0.83
N LYS A 53 -14.44 -7.60 -0.24
CA LYS A 53 -15.67 -8.04 0.42
C LYS A 53 -15.91 -7.25 1.69
N VAL A 54 -14.87 -7.02 2.49
CA VAL A 54 -14.95 -6.19 3.70
C VAL A 54 -15.42 -4.77 3.39
N PHE A 55 -14.94 -4.14 2.31
CA PHE A 55 -15.43 -2.81 1.92
C PHE A 55 -16.89 -2.83 1.46
N THR A 56 -17.28 -3.85 0.70
CA THR A 56 -18.64 -3.99 0.19
C THR A 56 -19.63 -4.24 1.33
N ASP A 57 -19.22 -5.02 2.33
CA ASP A 57 -20.04 -5.32 3.50
C ASP A 57 -20.19 -4.06 4.38
N ALA A 58 -19.11 -3.31 4.62
CA ALA A 58 -19.18 -2.02 5.31
C ALA A 58 -20.04 -0.99 4.56
N ALA A 59 -20.01 -0.99 3.22
CA ALA A 59 -20.88 -0.14 2.42
C ALA A 59 -22.38 -0.49 2.60
N ARG A 60 -22.72 -1.76 2.91
CA ARG A 60 -24.11 -2.15 3.20
C ARG A 60 -24.57 -1.56 4.53
N HIS A 61 -23.73 -1.59 5.56
CA HIS A 61 -24.02 -0.94 6.83
C HIS A 61 -24.23 0.57 6.66
N VAL A 62 -23.32 1.24 5.96
CA VAL A 62 -23.45 2.68 5.67
C VAL A 62 -24.74 2.99 4.90
N LEU A 63 -25.11 2.17 3.92
CA LEU A 63 -26.35 2.32 3.16
C LEU A 63 -27.62 2.11 4.02
N ALA A 64 -27.53 1.24 5.04
CA ALA A 64 -28.60 1.03 6.02
C ALA A 64 -28.67 2.13 7.10
N GLY A 65 -27.76 3.11 7.08
CA GLY A 65 -27.65 4.15 8.12
C GLY A 65 -26.90 3.69 9.37
N GLU A 66 -26.25 2.53 9.31
CA GLU A 66 -25.45 1.93 10.38
C GLU A 66 -23.97 2.33 10.28
N SER A 67 -23.16 1.90 11.24
CA SER A 67 -21.72 2.18 11.24
C SER A 67 -20.98 1.22 10.31
N PRO A 68 -20.02 1.69 9.47
CA PRO A 68 -19.17 0.79 8.70
C PRO A 68 -18.33 -0.14 9.59
N TYR A 69 -18.15 0.22 10.86
CA TYR A 69 -17.42 -0.55 11.87
C TYR A 69 -18.24 -1.69 12.49
N ASP A 70 -19.56 -1.72 12.26
CA ASP A 70 -20.40 -2.86 12.66
C ASP A 70 -20.00 -4.13 11.90
N ARG A 71 -19.36 -3.97 10.74
CA ARG A 71 -18.63 -5.05 10.09
C ARG A 71 -17.33 -5.34 10.85
N HIS A 72 -17.31 -6.48 11.53
CA HIS A 72 -16.07 -7.07 12.05
C HIS A 72 -14.97 -7.10 10.99
N THR A 73 -13.76 -6.68 11.37
CA THR A 73 -12.54 -6.55 10.53
C THR A 73 -12.47 -5.34 9.59
N TYR A 74 -13.46 -4.45 9.58
CA TYR A 74 -13.33 -3.18 8.84
C TYR A 74 -12.38 -2.21 9.57
N ARG A 75 -11.17 -2.02 9.03
CA ARG A 75 -10.09 -1.19 9.61
C ARG A 75 -9.70 0.00 8.73
N TYR A 76 -10.61 0.42 7.87
CA TYR A 76 -10.35 1.42 6.84
C TYR A 76 -11.10 2.72 7.15
N SER A 77 -10.67 3.81 6.51
CA SER A 77 -11.38 5.09 6.60
C SER A 77 -12.82 4.93 6.12
N PRO A 78 -13.84 5.55 6.76
CA PRO A 78 -15.23 5.45 6.32
C PRO A 78 -15.42 5.89 4.87
N ILE A 79 -14.57 6.80 4.38
CA ILE A 79 -14.56 7.27 2.98
C ILE A 79 -14.54 6.08 1.99
N VAL A 80 -13.81 5.00 2.30
CA VAL A 80 -13.75 3.81 1.45
C VAL A 80 -15.12 3.13 1.36
N ALA A 81 -15.80 2.92 2.50
CA ALA A 81 -17.14 2.34 2.52
C ALA A 81 -18.14 3.19 1.72
N TYR A 82 -18.12 4.52 1.88
CA TYR A 82 -18.98 5.42 1.09
C TYR A 82 -18.71 5.32 -0.42
N MET A 83 -17.44 5.22 -0.84
CA MET A 83 -17.10 5.05 -2.26
C MET A 83 -17.54 3.69 -2.82
N MET A 84 -17.74 2.68 -1.97
CA MET A 84 -18.18 1.34 -2.35
C MET A 84 -19.70 1.16 -2.34
N ILE A 85 -20.49 2.17 -1.96
CA ILE A 85 -21.97 2.11 -2.04
C ILE A 85 -22.47 1.68 -3.45
N PRO A 86 -21.90 2.17 -4.57
CA PRO A 86 -22.33 1.73 -5.89
C PRO A 86 -22.06 0.24 -6.19
N ASN A 87 -21.24 -0.46 -5.40
CA ASN A 87 -21.12 -1.92 -5.52
C ASN A 87 -22.45 -2.63 -5.26
N ILE A 88 -23.28 -2.04 -4.38
CA ILE A 88 -24.57 -2.58 -3.97
C ILE A 88 -25.67 -2.08 -4.92
N LEU A 89 -25.63 -0.80 -5.27
CA LEU A 89 -26.70 -0.16 -6.06
C LEU A 89 -26.60 -0.40 -7.57
N VAL A 90 -25.38 -0.54 -8.11
CA VAL A 90 -25.15 -0.61 -9.56
C VAL A 90 -24.65 -1.98 -9.96
N HIS A 91 -23.48 -2.40 -9.46
CA HIS A 91 -22.88 -3.68 -9.83
C HIS A 91 -21.78 -4.10 -8.85
N PRO A 92 -21.71 -5.38 -8.41
CA PRO A 92 -20.71 -5.85 -7.44
C PRO A 92 -19.25 -5.60 -7.84
N ALA A 93 -18.95 -5.51 -9.13
CA ALA A 93 -17.60 -5.24 -9.65
C ALA A 93 -17.25 -3.73 -9.78
N PHE A 94 -18.15 -2.81 -9.42
CA PHE A 94 -17.93 -1.38 -9.60
C PHE A 94 -16.62 -0.89 -8.97
N GLY A 95 -16.33 -1.30 -7.74
CA GLY A 95 -15.12 -0.91 -7.02
C GLY A 95 -13.85 -1.39 -7.71
N LYS A 96 -13.84 -2.61 -8.29
CA LYS A 96 -12.70 -3.09 -9.10
C LYS A 96 -12.45 -2.20 -10.32
N VAL A 97 -13.52 -1.72 -10.95
CA VAL A 97 -13.43 -0.76 -12.06
C VAL A 97 -12.91 0.59 -11.58
N LEU A 98 -13.42 1.11 -10.46
CA LEU A 98 -12.95 2.36 -9.85
C LEU A 98 -11.45 2.30 -9.53
N PHE A 99 -10.97 1.21 -8.93
CA PHE A 99 -9.55 1.02 -8.60
C PHE A 99 -8.69 0.89 -9.86
N SER A 100 -9.18 0.19 -10.88
CA SER A 100 -8.49 0.06 -12.17
C SER A 100 -8.38 1.41 -12.90
N LEU A 101 -9.43 2.23 -12.89
CA LEU A 101 -9.41 3.58 -13.43
C LEU A 101 -8.44 4.48 -12.66
N SER A 102 -8.41 4.35 -11.34
CA SER A 102 -7.51 5.11 -10.45
C SER A 102 -6.04 4.78 -10.73
N ASP A 103 -5.70 3.51 -10.93
CA ASP A 103 -4.34 3.09 -11.28
C ASP A 103 -3.88 3.57 -12.68
N VAL A 104 -4.81 3.66 -13.64
CA VAL A 104 -4.53 4.31 -14.93
C VAL A 104 -4.39 5.83 -14.77
N LEU A 105 -5.14 6.46 -13.87
CA LEU A 105 -4.95 7.87 -13.54
C LEU A 105 -3.56 8.12 -12.92
N VAL A 106 -3.06 7.23 -12.06
CA VAL A 106 -1.66 7.28 -11.55
C VAL A 106 -0.67 7.35 -12.72
N THR A 107 -0.85 6.53 -13.75
CA THR A 107 0.01 6.55 -14.96
C THR A 107 0.03 7.93 -15.63
N VAL A 108 -1.14 8.56 -15.74
CA VAL A 108 -1.28 9.90 -16.33
C VAL A 108 -0.60 10.97 -15.44
N LEU A 109 -0.77 10.87 -14.12
CA LEU A 109 -0.12 11.78 -13.16
C LEU A 109 1.41 11.66 -13.21
N ILE A 110 1.95 10.43 -13.28
CA ILE A 110 3.39 10.20 -13.48
C ILE A 110 3.86 10.89 -14.76
N HIS A 111 3.11 10.76 -15.86
CA HIS A 111 3.46 11.41 -17.12
C HIS A 111 3.54 12.94 -16.97
N TRP A 112 2.54 13.55 -16.32
CA TRP A 112 2.48 14.99 -16.14
C TRP A 112 3.59 15.51 -15.23
N ILE A 113 3.92 14.81 -14.15
CA ILE A 113 5.02 15.17 -13.25
C ILE A 113 6.35 15.16 -14.02
N LEU A 114 6.64 14.07 -14.75
CA LEU A 114 7.86 13.98 -15.56
C LEU A 114 7.95 15.08 -16.63
N LYS A 115 6.80 15.49 -17.17
CA LYS A 115 6.73 16.62 -18.11
C LYS A 115 7.04 17.96 -17.46
N ILE A 116 6.64 18.17 -16.20
CA ILE A 116 6.96 19.39 -15.43
C ILE A 116 8.44 19.42 -15.06
N GLU A 117 9.03 18.28 -14.69
CA GLU A 117 10.47 18.16 -14.39
C GLU A 117 11.38 18.35 -15.62
N GLY A 118 10.82 18.45 -16.82
CA GLY A 118 11.56 18.74 -18.05
C GLY A 118 12.05 17.52 -18.83
N PHE A 119 11.57 16.31 -18.50
CA PHE A 119 11.92 15.12 -19.28
C PHE A 119 11.39 15.19 -20.72
N SER A 120 12.15 14.55 -21.64
CA SER A 120 11.71 14.37 -23.02
C SER A 120 10.40 13.57 -23.07
N ASN A 121 9.52 13.88 -24.03
CA ASN A 121 8.22 13.20 -24.15
C ASN A 121 8.38 11.67 -24.27
N LYS A 122 9.39 11.20 -25.02
CA LYS A 122 9.67 9.76 -25.17
C LYS A 122 10.05 9.08 -23.86
N ALA A 123 10.87 9.73 -23.04
CA ALA A 123 11.26 9.20 -21.73
C ALA A 123 10.08 9.20 -20.76
N ALA A 124 9.30 10.29 -20.73
CA ALA A 124 8.11 10.40 -19.89
C ALA A 124 7.09 9.30 -20.21
N VAL A 125 6.80 9.06 -21.50
CA VAL A 125 5.92 7.95 -21.92
C VAL A 125 6.52 6.61 -21.47
N LYS A 126 7.81 6.35 -21.70
CA LYS A 126 8.44 5.07 -21.33
C LYS A 126 8.29 4.75 -19.84
N TYR A 127 8.52 5.71 -18.94
CA TYR A 127 8.39 5.49 -17.51
C TYR A 127 6.94 5.36 -17.05
N SER A 128 6.00 6.11 -17.65
CA SER A 128 4.57 5.91 -17.40
C SER A 128 4.12 4.50 -17.80
N LEU A 129 4.58 3.98 -18.94
CA LEU A 129 4.25 2.63 -19.39
C LEU A 129 4.80 1.54 -18.47
N PHE A 130 5.93 1.78 -17.81
CA PHE A 130 6.49 0.87 -16.82
C PHE A 130 5.52 0.65 -15.65
N TRP A 131 4.83 1.71 -15.20
CA TRP A 131 3.77 1.58 -14.22
C TRP A 131 2.52 0.90 -14.80
N LEU A 132 2.04 1.38 -15.96
CA LEU A 132 0.78 0.95 -16.55
C LEU A 132 0.70 -0.56 -16.82
N TYR A 133 1.83 -1.16 -17.24
CA TYR A 133 1.93 -2.59 -17.54
C TYR A 133 2.66 -3.38 -16.46
N ASN A 134 2.83 -2.80 -15.27
CA ASN A 134 3.37 -3.53 -14.13
C ASN A 134 2.38 -4.65 -13.73
N PRO A 135 2.74 -5.95 -13.84
CA PRO A 135 1.82 -7.03 -13.53
C PRO A 135 1.34 -6.99 -12.07
N LEU A 136 2.17 -6.48 -11.14
CA LEU A 136 1.78 -6.37 -9.75
C LEU A 136 0.65 -5.35 -9.53
N SER A 137 0.76 -4.14 -10.10
CA SER A 137 -0.29 -3.11 -9.90
C SER A 137 -1.57 -3.48 -10.66
N VAL A 138 -1.44 -4.10 -11.84
CA VAL A 138 -2.58 -4.67 -12.59
C VAL A 138 -3.32 -5.68 -11.72
N VAL A 139 -2.63 -6.67 -11.15
CA VAL A 139 -3.29 -7.72 -10.34
C VAL A 139 -3.89 -7.15 -9.05
N ILE A 140 -3.19 -6.27 -8.33
CA ILE A 140 -3.71 -5.69 -7.07
C ILE A 140 -5.02 -4.93 -7.31
N THR A 141 -5.09 -4.17 -8.40
CA THR A 141 -6.29 -3.37 -8.73
C THR A 141 -7.45 -4.21 -9.21
N THR A 142 -7.20 -5.23 -10.04
CA THR A 142 -8.25 -6.13 -10.56
C THR A 142 -8.77 -7.09 -9.50
N ARG A 143 -7.96 -7.44 -8.49
CA ARG A 143 -8.39 -8.21 -7.31
C ARG A 143 -9.31 -7.41 -6.37
N GLY A 144 -9.34 -6.08 -6.47
CA GLY A 144 -10.24 -5.23 -5.68
C GLY A 144 -9.61 -4.56 -4.46
N ASN A 145 -8.30 -4.30 -4.46
CA ASN A 145 -7.66 -3.55 -3.38
C ASN A 145 -7.67 -2.02 -3.68
N ALA A 146 -7.98 -1.23 -2.66
CA ALA A 146 -8.07 0.24 -2.70
C ALA A 146 -6.70 0.97 -2.67
N ASP A 147 -5.57 0.25 -2.69
CA ASP A 147 -4.20 0.81 -2.72
C ASP A 147 -3.99 1.85 -3.84
N SER A 148 -4.66 1.66 -4.98
CA SER A 148 -4.60 2.57 -6.13
C SER A 148 -5.19 3.95 -5.83
N LEU A 149 -6.24 4.04 -5.02
CA LEU A 149 -6.84 5.32 -4.61
C LEU A 149 -5.89 6.11 -3.71
N ALA A 150 -5.24 5.43 -2.76
CA ALA A 150 -4.20 6.04 -1.93
C ALA A 150 -3.04 6.55 -2.81
N SER A 151 -2.65 5.76 -3.81
CA SER A 151 -1.59 6.13 -4.75
C SER A 151 -1.97 7.37 -5.58
N VAL A 152 -3.21 7.48 -6.06
CA VAL A 152 -3.70 8.70 -6.74
C VAL A 152 -3.57 9.93 -5.85
N LEU A 153 -3.99 9.85 -4.58
CA LEU A 153 -3.90 10.98 -3.65
C LEU A 153 -2.46 11.43 -3.44
N VAL A 154 -1.53 10.49 -3.23
CA VAL A 154 -0.09 10.81 -3.09
C VAL A 154 0.48 11.42 -4.38
N MET A 155 0.14 10.86 -5.54
CA MET A 155 0.62 11.38 -6.82
C MET A 155 0.05 12.77 -7.13
N LEU A 156 -1.19 13.05 -6.74
CA LEU A 156 -1.77 14.40 -6.83
C LEU A 156 -1.04 15.38 -5.90
N THR A 157 -0.72 14.98 -4.67
CA THR A 157 0.10 15.80 -3.75
C THR A 157 1.43 16.18 -4.40
N LEU A 158 2.15 15.21 -5.00
CA LEU A 158 3.41 15.48 -5.71
C LEU A 158 3.20 16.38 -6.93
N TYR A 159 2.13 16.16 -7.70
CA TYR A 159 1.81 16.99 -8.86
C TYR A 159 1.60 18.46 -8.48
N PHE A 160 0.82 18.75 -7.43
CA PHE A 160 0.60 20.12 -6.99
C PHE A 160 1.82 20.74 -6.30
N MET A 161 2.67 19.92 -5.68
CA MET A 161 3.95 20.35 -5.16
C MET A 161 4.87 20.85 -6.28
N GLU A 162 4.96 20.12 -7.39
CA GLU A 162 5.70 20.55 -8.58
C GLU A 162 5.12 21.81 -9.23
N LYS A 163 3.80 21.99 -9.15
CA LYS A 163 3.13 23.24 -9.55
C LYS A 163 3.31 24.39 -8.55
N ARG A 164 4.02 24.18 -7.44
CA ARG A 164 4.23 25.17 -6.36
C ARG A 164 2.94 25.66 -5.70
N ASN A 165 1.86 24.87 -5.76
CA ASN A 165 0.61 25.15 -5.06
C ASN A 165 0.61 24.45 -3.69
N TYR A 166 1.19 25.10 -2.69
CA TYR A 166 1.36 24.54 -1.35
C TYR A 166 0.05 24.32 -0.60
N TRP A 167 -0.99 25.10 -0.90
CA TRP A 167 -2.31 24.96 -0.27
C TRP A 167 -3.00 23.67 -0.68
N LEU A 168 -3.09 23.39 -1.99
CA LEU A 168 -3.64 22.12 -2.48
C LEU A 168 -2.77 20.93 -2.10
N THR A 169 -1.44 21.11 -2.11
CA THR A 169 -0.50 20.07 -1.68
C THR A 169 -0.79 19.64 -0.24
N GLY A 170 -0.95 20.60 0.69
CA GLY A 170 -1.23 20.29 2.08
C GLY A 170 -2.62 19.68 2.27
N LEU A 171 -3.64 20.22 1.62
CA LEU A 171 -5.01 19.67 1.65
C LEU A 171 -5.03 18.20 1.21
N LEU A 172 -4.44 17.89 0.05
CA LEU A 172 -4.40 16.53 -0.47
C LEU A 172 -3.55 15.60 0.39
N GLN A 173 -2.47 16.10 0.98
CA GLN A 173 -1.65 15.33 1.92
C GLN A 173 -2.46 14.95 3.17
N GLY A 174 -3.25 15.87 3.74
CA GLY A 174 -4.10 15.56 4.89
C GLY A 174 -5.21 14.57 4.54
N VAL A 175 -5.85 14.71 3.38
CA VAL A 175 -6.81 13.72 2.86
C VAL A 175 -6.15 12.35 2.66
N SER A 176 -4.92 12.32 2.12
CA SER A 176 -4.15 11.09 1.91
C SER A 176 -3.83 10.38 3.22
N ILE A 177 -3.40 11.12 4.26
CA ILE A 177 -3.14 10.58 5.61
C ILE A 177 -4.42 10.04 6.24
N HIS A 178 -5.54 10.75 6.08
CA HIS A 178 -6.84 10.29 6.57
C HIS A 178 -7.32 9.02 5.85
N PHE A 179 -7.04 8.93 4.55
CA PHE A 179 -7.38 7.77 3.74
C PHE A 179 -6.54 6.53 4.10
N ARG A 180 -5.23 6.73 4.30
CA ARG A 180 -4.27 5.74 4.80
C ARG A 180 -3.18 6.43 5.61
N LEU A 181 -2.79 5.83 6.74
CA LEU A 181 -1.82 6.45 7.64
C LEU A 181 -0.39 6.53 7.04
N TYR A 182 0.00 5.59 6.17
CA TYR A 182 1.35 5.50 5.61
C TYR A 182 1.89 6.80 4.96
N PRO A 183 1.11 7.52 4.12
CA PRO A 183 1.49 8.83 3.58
C PRO A 183 2.04 9.85 4.58
N VAL A 184 1.81 9.70 5.89
CA VAL A 184 2.37 10.60 6.92
C VAL A 184 3.89 10.75 6.82
N ILE A 185 4.59 9.70 6.36
CA ILE A 185 6.05 9.70 6.19
C ILE A 185 6.53 10.75 5.18
N PHE A 186 5.69 11.13 4.22
CA PHE A 186 6.04 12.12 3.20
C PHE A 186 5.90 13.56 3.68
N SER A 187 5.29 13.80 4.85
CA SER A 187 5.06 15.14 5.39
C SER A 187 6.36 15.90 5.64
N LEU A 188 7.38 15.23 6.20
CA LEU A 188 8.69 15.83 6.45
C LEU A 188 9.46 16.12 5.14
N PRO A 189 9.60 15.17 4.19
CA PRO A 189 10.16 15.45 2.87
C PRO A 189 9.49 16.61 2.14
N LEU A 190 8.15 16.67 2.13
CA LEU A 190 7.40 17.76 1.49
C LEU A 190 7.67 19.12 2.14
N TYR A 191 7.74 19.16 3.47
CA TYR A 191 8.07 20.38 4.22
C TYR A 191 9.47 20.91 3.88
N VAL A 192 10.45 20.00 3.78
CA VAL A 192 11.84 20.34 3.47
C VAL A 192 12.01 20.75 2.00
N ALA A 193 11.28 20.11 1.08
CA ALA A 193 11.41 20.32 -0.36
C ALA A 193 10.99 21.72 -0.85
N ILE A 194 10.25 22.52 -0.06
CA ILE A 194 9.79 23.86 -0.45
C ILE A 194 10.97 24.79 -0.81
N ASP A 195 11.98 24.85 0.06
CA ASP A 195 13.16 25.70 -0.11
C ASP A 195 14.36 24.80 -0.42
N SER A 196 14.47 24.32 -1.66
CA SER A 196 15.51 23.43 -2.17
C SER A 196 16.95 23.99 -2.14
N SER A 197 17.18 25.11 -1.46
CA SER A 197 18.52 25.59 -1.09
C SER A 197 19.07 24.79 0.11
N PHE A 198 19.38 23.52 -0.13
CA PHE A 198 20.11 22.64 0.81
C PHE A 198 21.48 23.22 1.25
N LYS A 199 22.00 24.21 0.52
CA LYS A 199 23.29 24.87 0.77
C LYS A 199 23.31 25.81 1.99
N LYS A 200 22.16 26.15 2.59
CA LYS A 200 22.11 26.95 3.82
C LYS A 200 21.99 26.03 5.04
N LYS A 201 22.78 26.33 6.09
CA LYS A 201 22.82 25.66 7.41
C LYS A 201 21.54 24.89 7.74
N ILE A 202 21.67 23.64 8.17
CA ILE A 202 20.60 22.72 8.64
C ILE A 202 19.55 23.42 9.53
N PHE A 203 19.96 24.39 10.35
CA PHE A 203 19.05 25.17 11.19
C PHE A 203 18.05 26.07 10.42
N LYS A 204 18.39 26.56 9.22
CA LYS A 204 17.44 27.33 8.36
C LYS A 204 16.39 26.44 7.69
N LEU A 205 16.59 25.12 7.71
CA LEU A 205 15.65 24.15 7.17
C LEU A 205 14.35 24.06 8.01
N PHE A 206 14.45 24.31 9.32
CA PHE A 206 13.32 24.25 10.24
C PHE A 206 12.64 25.60 10.48
N VAL A 207 13.19 26.70 9.95
CA VAL A 207 12.59 28.03 10.12
C VAL A 207 11.25 28.10 9.36
N PRO A 208 10.15 28.49 10.02
CA PRO A 208 8.85 28.60 9.36
C PRO A 208 8.89 29.70 8.28
N ASN A 209 8.50 29.32 7.07
CA ASN A 209 8.27 30.20 5.92
C ASN A 209 6.76 30.32 5.71
N LYS A 210 6.25 31.40 5.10
CA LYS A 210 4.83 31.56 4.76
C LYS A 210 4.30 30.35 3.97
N ASN A 211 5.06 29.86 2.99
CA ASN A 211 4.70 28.70 2.19
C ASN A 211 4.67 27.39 3.01
N ARG A 212 5.64 27.21 3.91
CA ARG A 212 5.69 26.07 4.85
C ARG A 212 4.50 26.10 5.80
N PHE A 213 4.15 27.29 6.29
CA PHE A 213 3.00 27.47 7.16
C PHE A 213 1.68 27.16 6.45
N ILE A 214 1.51 27.62 5.20
CA ILE A 214 0.33 27.29 4.38
C ILE A 214 0.22 25.78 4.15
N LEU A 215 1.32 25.10 3.84
CA LEU A 215 1.36 23.65 3.67
C LEU A 215 0.89 22.92 4.95
N VAL A 216 1.47 23.28 6.10
CA VAL A 216 1.14 22.64 7.39
C VAL A 216 -0.30 22.96 7.80
N LEU A 217 -0.72 24.21 7.68
CA LEU A 217 -2.07 24.64 8.06
C LEU A 217 -3.14 23.94 7.24
N SER A 218 -2.97 23.85 5.91
CA SER A 218 -3.92 23.17 5.03
C SER A 218 -3.95 21.65 5.25
N CYS A 219 -2.80 21.03 5.55
CA CYS A 219 -2.72 19.62 5.93
C CYS A 219 -3.45 19.34 7.26
N CYS A 220 -3.17 20.13 8.30
CA CYS A 220 -3.85 20.00 9.58
C CYS A 220 -5.36 20.25 9.44
N CYS A 221 -5.76 21.29 8.71
CA CYS A 221 -7.17 21.63 8.51
C CYS A 221 -7.95 20.49 7.83
N SER A 222 -7.40 19.91 6.76
CA SER A 222 -8.04 18.79 6.06
C SER A 222 -8.05 17.50 6.90
N LEU A 223 -6.94 17.16 7.56
CA LEU A 223 -6.82 15.97 8.39
C LEU A 223 -7.76 16.04 9.61
N PHE A 224 -7.69 17.11 10.40
CA PHE A 224 -8.54 17.28 11.57
C PHE A 224 -10.00 17.54 11.21
N GLY A 225 -10.26 18.23 10.09
CA GLY A 225 -11.61 18.43 9.57
C GLY A 225 -12.28 17.09 9.23
N LEU A 226 -11.63 16.25 8.42
CA LEU A 226 -12.16 14.92 8.08
C LEU A 226 -12.28 14.03 9.31
N THR A 227 -11.25 14.00 10.16
CA THR A 227 -11.27 13.22 11.41
C THR A 227 -12.43 13.67 12.31
N GLY A 228 -12.67 14.98 12.42
CA GLY A 228 -13.76 15.55 13.21
C GLY A 228 -15.14 15.20 12.65
N VAL A 229 -15.31 15.25 11.33
CA VAL A 229 -16.57 14.84 10.67
C VAL A 229 -16.87 13.36 10.93
N PHE A 230 -15.89 12.47 10.74
CA PHE A 230 -16.12 11.04 10.96
C PHE A 230 -16.20 10.64 12.43
N TYR A 231 -15.51 11.36 13.32
CA TYR A 231 -15.69 11.21 14.76
C TYR A 231 -17.08 11.66 15.20
N TRP A 232 -17.64 12.72 14.60
CA TRP A 232 -19.01 13.14 14.87
C TRP A 232 -20.04 12.10 14.40
N LEU A 233 -19.81 11.45 13.25
CA LEU A 233 -20.72 10.44 12.70
C LEU A 233 -20.64 9.08 13.43
N TYR A 234 -19.44 8.60 13.76
CA TYR A 234 -19.21 7.22 14.21
C TYR A 234 -18.53 7.11 15.59
N GLY A 235 -18.28 8.24 16.25
CA GLY A 235 -17.75 8.27 17.60
C GLY A 235 -16.36 7.62 17.74
N TYR A 236 -16.17 6.95 18.88
CA TYR A 236 -14.89 6.35 19.26
C TYR A 236 -14.50 5.15 18.41
N ASP A 237 -15.46 4.42 17.87
CA ASP A 237 -15.21 3.21 17.07
C ASP A 237 -14.38 3.53 15.82
N PHE A 238 -14.66 4.67 15.17
CA PHE A 238 -13.83 5.20 14.08
C PHE A 238 -12.37 5.39 14.50
N LEU A 239 -12.14 6.05 15.63
CA LEU A 239 -10.80 6.38 16.11
C LEU A 239 -10.04 5.12 16.52
N HIS A 240 -10.73 4.18 17.17
CA HIS A 240 -10.14 2.92 17.60
C HIS A 240 -9.73 2.05 16.41
N GLU A 241 -10.66 1.74 15.51
CA GLU A 241 -10.43 0.78 14.42
C GLU A 241 -9.56 1.35 13.29
N SER A 242 -9.69 2.64 12.97
CA SER A 242 -8.94 3.23 11.83
C SER A 242 -7.55 3.71 12.23
N LEU A 243 -7.42 4.38 13.38
CA LEU A 243 -6.21 5.11 13.77
C LEU A 243 -5.42 4.40 14.88
N LEU A 244 -6.07 4.08 16.00
CA LEU A 244 -5.38 3.54 17.18
C LEU A 244 -5.01 2.06 17.03
N PHE A 245 -5.78 1.28 16.27
CA PHE A 245 -5.49 -0.12 16.00
C PHE A 245 -4.08 -0.31 15.41
N HIS A 246 -3.72 0.55 14.43
CA HIS A 246 -2.41 0.56 13.79
C HIS A 246 -1.26 1.03 14.69
N LEU A 247 -1.57 1.76 15.78
CA LEU A 247 -0.58 2.16 16.78
C LEU A 247 -0.39 1.09 17.87
N LYS A 248 -1.46 0.38 18.23
CA LYS A 248 -1.47 -0.66 19.26
C LYS A 248 -0.82 -1.95 18.77
N GLU A 249 -1.15 -2.38 17.56
CA GLU A 249 -0.39 -3.43 16.89
C GLU A 249 0.89 -2.81 16.33
N ARG A 250 2.04 -3.10 16.94
CA ARG A 250 3.38 -2.59 16.57
C ARG A 250 3.82 -3.05 15.16
N THR A 251 3.10 -2.63 14.14
CA THR A 251 3.33 -2.98 12.73
C THR A 251 3.80 -1.77 11.93
N PHE A 252 4.32 -0.73 12.61
CA PHE A 252 5.25 0.19 11.98
C PHE A 252 6.58 -0.54 11.79
N VAL A 253 6.67 -1.31 10.71
CA VAL A 253 7.95 -1.77 10.17
C VAL A 253 8.63 -0.54 9.58
N ILE A 254 9.26 0.26 10.43
CA ILE A 254 10.29 1.19 9.99
C ILE A 254 11.42 0.28 9.53
N ILE A 255 11.56 0.11 8.22
CA ILE A 255 12.78 -0.47 7.63
C ILE A 255 13.88 0.54 7.95
N ILE A 256 14.51 0.40 9.11
CA ILE A 256 15.77 1.06 9.42
C ILE A 256 16.80 0.28 8.61
N PRO A 257 17.37 0.86 7.53
CA PRO A 257 18.49 0.21 6.87
C PRO A 257 19.58 0.02 7.93
N CYS A 258 19.90 -1.24 8.23
CA CYS A 258 20.93 -1.54 9.20
C CYS A 258 22.26 -1.09 8.60
N THR A 259 22.71 0.10 8.98
CA THR A 259 24.09 0.56 8.75
C THR A 259 24.98 -0.12 9.78
N SER A 260 25.11 -1.45 9.70
CA SER A 260 26.23 -2.14 10.31
C SER A 260 27.28 -2.31 9.23
N THR A 261 28.34 -1.51 9.35
CA THR A 261 29.62 -1.68 8.67
C THR A 261 30.06 -3.13 8.81
N CYS A 262 29.91 -3.90 7.74
CA CYS A 262 30.46 -5.25 7.66
C CYS A 262 31.97 -5.10 7.45
N ASN A 263 32.74 -5.13 8.54
CA ASN A 263 34.19 -5.31 8.46
C ASN A 263 34.46 -6.72 7.94
N ILE A 264 34.74 -6.82 6.64
CA ILE A 264 35.17 -8.06 6.00
C ILE A 264 36.63 -8.28 6.41
N SER A 265 36.85 -9.07 7.45
CA SER A 265 38.17 -9.62 7.76
C SER A 265 38.41 -10.81 6.82
N LEU A 266 39.32 -10.63 5.86
CA LEU A 266 39.72 -11.65 4.89
C LEU A 266 40.54 -12.74 5.58
N THR A 267 39.89 -13.83 6.01
CA THR A 267 40.58 -15.09 6.30
C THR A 267 40.45 -16.04 5.11
N LYS A 268 41.61 -16.34 4.54
CA LYS A 268 41.87 -17.12 3.34
C LYS A 268 41.66 -18.61 3.65
N HIS A 269 40.61 -19.24 3.12
CA HIS A 269 40.58 -20.69 2.94
C HIS A 269 39.88 -21.08 1.64
N ARG A 270 40.60 -21.89 0.85
CA ARG A 270 40.23 -22.46 -0.46
C ARG A 270 39.05 -23.45 -0.33
N THR A 271 38.04 -23.33 -1.20
CA THR A 271 37.37 -24.40 -1.98
C THR A 271 36.18 -23.81 -2.79
N PRO A 272 35.73 -24.46 -3.89
CA PRO A 272 35.15 -23.73 -5.03
C PRO A 272 33.66 -23.41 -4.91
N MET A 273 33.27 -22.22 -5.40
CA MET A 273 31.90 -21.74 -5.53
C MET A 273 31.07 -22.59 -6.51
N LYS A 274 29.91 -23.06 -6.07
CA LYS A 274 28.72 -23.17 -6.93
C LYS A 274 27.83 -21.96 -6.66
N SER A 275 27.56 -21.20 -7.72
CA SER A 275 26.71 -20.01 -7.70
C SER A 275 25.24 -20.37 -7.56
N SER A 276 24.59 -19.90 -6.51
CA SER A 276 23.13 -19.69 -6.49
C SER A 276 22.81 -18.47 -5.65
N THR A 277 22.52 -17.37 -6.32
CA THR A 277 22.02 -16.13 -5.70
C THR A 277 20.51 -16.28 -5.48
N SER A 278 20.11 -16.56 -4.24
CA SER A 278 18.73 -16.37 -3.78
C SER A 278 18.72 -15.23 -2.76
N CYS A 279 18.29 -14.03 -3.18
CA CYS A 279 18.00 -12.92 -2.28
C CYS A 279 16.68 -13.19 -1.55
N SER A 280 16.74 -13.77 -0.36
CA SER A 280 15.60 -13.85 0.55
C SER A 280 15.50 -12.56 1.37
N TRP A 281 14.39 -11.86 1.24
CA TRP A 281 14.02 -10.71 2.07
C TRP A 281 13.63 -11.20 3.47
N TRP A 282 14.39 -10.83 4.50
CA TRP A 282 14.12 -11.25 5.87
C TRP A 282 13.15 -10.30 6.57
N PHE A 283 12.00 -10.82 7.02
CA PHE A 283 11.11 -10.18 7.99
C PHE A 283 11.42 -10.75 9.38
N LEU A 284 12.03 -9.98 10.26
CA LEU A 284 12.18 -10.36 11.68
C LEU A 284 11.02 -9.76 12.49
N LYS A 285 10.18 -10.64 13.05
CA LYS A 285 9.13 -10.29 14.01
C LYS A 285 9.72 -10.46 15.41
N LEU A 286 9.93 -9.37 16.16
CA LEU A 286 10.43 -9.45 17.54
C LEU A 286 9.25 -9.77 18.50
N PRO A 287 9.32 -10.85 19.29
CA PRO A 287 8.33 -11.10 20.34
C PRO A 287 8.57 -10.18 21.55
N SER A 288 7.48 -9.67 22.13
CA SER A 288 7.51 -8.88 23.37
C SER A 288 7.45 -9.82 24.58
N CYS A 289 8.49 -9.82 25.42
CA CYS A 289 8.46 -10.51 26.72
C CYS A 289 7.69 -9.68 27.75
N SER A 290 6.58 -10.21 28.27
CA SER A 290 5.95 -9.76 29.49
C SER A 290 6.73 -10.26 30.71
N SER A 291 6.92 -9.35 31.67
CA SER A 291 7.70 -9.49 32.90
C SER A 291 7.07 -10.43 33.94
N SER A 292 7.82 -11.42 34.40
CA SER A 292 7.65 -12.02 35.73
C SER A 292 9.00 -12.11 36.43
N ARG A 293 9.11 -11.48 37.61
CA ARG A 293 10.28 -11.48 38.50
C ARG A 293 10.51 -12.87 39.10
N SER A 294 11.73 -13.39 38.99
CA SER A 294 12.38 -14.10 40.09
C SER A 294 13.89 -14.12 39.90
N SER A 295 14.58 -13.89 41.00
CA SER A 295 16.00 -13.68 41.25
C SER A 295 16.92 -14.85 40.88
N THR A 296 18.05 -14.55 40.24
CA THR A 296 19.45 -14.87 40.62
C THR A 296 20.37 -14.84 39.38
N VAL A 297 21.51 -14.17 39.51
CA VAL A 297 22.61 -14.03 38.53
C VAL A 297 23.77 -14.84 39.12
N PRO A 298 24.50 -15.70 38.35
CA PRO A 298 25.63 -15.19 37.56
C PRO A 298 25.94 -15.83 36.20
N ARG A 299 26.43 -14.95 35.33
CA ARG A 299 27.35 -15.08 34.16
C ARG A 299 27.72 -16.50 33.66
N SER A 300 27.28 -16.82 32.45
CA SER A 300 28.18 -17.04 31.30
C SER A 300 27.38 -17.12 29.99
N THR A 301 27.96 -16.58 28.94
CA THR A 301 27.39 -16.36 27.61
C THR A 301 27.42 -17.62 26.75
N SER A 302 26.26 -18.10 26.30
CA SER A 302 26.07 -18.88 25.05
C SER A 302 24.57 -18.97 24.73
N ILE A 303 24.10 -18.23 23.74
CA ILE A 303 22.74 -18.38 23.19
C ILE A 303 22.87 -19.22 21.91
N SER A 304 22.54 -20.51 22.02
CA SER A 304 22.23 -21.36 20.87
C SER A 304 20.81 -21.03 20.39
N ALA A 305 20.66 -20.54 19.16
CA ALA A 305 19.37 -20.37 18.53
C ALA A 305 18.91 -21.73 17.95
N CYS A 306 17.85 -22.29 18.52
CA CYS A 306 17.17 -23.48 18.02
C CYS A 306 16.17 -23.05 16.92
N PHE A 307 16.32 -23.58 15.71
CA PHE A 307 15.38 -23.41 14.59
C PHE A 307 14.16 -24.31 14.84
N VAL A 308 12.96 -23.74 15.00
CA VAL A 308 11.70 -24.50 14.95
C VAL A 308 10.92 -24.09 13.70
N TRP A 309 10.90 -25.02 12.74
CA TRP A 309 10.06 -24.99 11.55
C TRP A 309 8.73 -25.65 11.93
N ARG A 310 7.60 -24.93 11.87
CA ARG A 310 6.27 -25.55 11.98
C ARG A 310 5.41 -25.15 10.79
N SER A 311 5.29 -26.09 9.88
CA SER A 311 4.33 -26.14 8.77
C SER A 311 2.92 -26.30 9.34
N SER A 312 2.04 -25.30 9.14
CA SER A 312 0.63 -25.42 9.50
C SER A 312 -0.11 -26.19 8.41
N SER A 313 -0.13 -27.51 8.54
CA SER A 313 -1.13 -28.40 7.95
C SER A 313 -1.94 -29.00 9.11
N SER A 314 -3.27 -28.96 8.97
CA SER A 314 -4.33 -29.51 9.86
C SER A 314 -5.08 -28.46 10.70
N CYS A 315 -6.17 -27.93 10.14
CA CYS A 315 -7.32 -27.48 10.92
C CYS A 315 -8.14 -28.73 11.30
N SER A 316 -8.10 -29.13 12.57
CA SER A 316 -9.08 -30.03 13.15
C SER A 316 -10.03 -29.23 14.04
N THR A 317 -11.32 -29.30 13.69
CA THR A 317 -12.49 -28.81 14.42
C THR A 317 -12.55 -29.35 15.86
N PRO A 318 -12.95 -28.57 16.87
CA PRO A 318 -13.28 -29.11 18.18
C PRO A 318 -14.67 -29.75 18.13
N TYR A 319 -14.69 -31.09 18.19
CA TYR A 319 -15.88 -31.87 18.49
C TYR A 319 -16.36 -31.58 19.93
N LEU A 320 -17.61 -31.13 20.04
CA LEU A 320 -18.41 -31.20 21.26
C LEU A 320 -18.53 -32.67 21.69
N ARG A 321 -17.90 -33.03 22.81
CA ARG A 321 -18.02 -34.36 23.42
C ARG A 321 -19.24 -34.36 24.35
N ALA A 322 -20.39 -34.73 23.81
CA ALA A 322 -21.52 -35.25 24.58
C ALA A 322 -21.47 -36.78 24.50
N SER A 323 -21.16 -37.45 25.61
CA SER A 323 -21.34 -38.88 25.75
C SER A 323 -22.07 -39.16 27.06
N THR A 324 -23.37 -39.33 26.90
CA THR A 324 -24.33 -40.11 27.67
C THR A 324 -23.73 -41.09 28.69
N SER A 325 -24.01 -40.86 29.96
CA SER A 325 -24.04 -41.89 31.01
C SER A 325 -25.45 -42.47 31.08
N SER A 326 -25.62 -43.73 30.69
CA SER A 326 -26.81 -44.53 30.95
C SER A 326 -26.37 -45.79 31.69
N GLY A 327 -26.90 -45.96 32.90
CA GLY A 327 -26.64 -47.08 33.79
C GLY A 327 -27.44 -46.93 35.09
N THR A 328 -28.70 -47.33 35.01
CA THR A 328 -29.63 -47.73 36.09
C THR A 328 -28.95 -48.47 37.24
N TYR A 329 -29.43 -48.31 38.49
CA TYR A 329 -30.07 -49.33 39.33
C TYR A 329 -30.43 -48.75 40.71
N LEU A 330 -31.71 -48.91 41.07
CA LEU A 330 -32.38 -48.82 42.39
C LEU A 330 -32.42 -47.48 43.13
#